data_AF-A0A857A4V5-F1
#
_entry.id   AF-A0A857A4V5-F1
#
_cell.length_a   1.000
_cell.length_b   1.000
_cell.length_c   1.000
_cell.angle_alpha   90.00
_cell.angle_beta   90.00
_cell.angle_gamma   90.00
#
_symmetry.space_group_name_H-M   'P 1'
#
loop_
_entity.id
_entity.type
_entity.pdbx_description
1 polymer ?
#
loop_
_entity_poly.entity_id
_entity_poly.type
_entity_poly.pdbx_seq_one_letter_code
_entity_poly.pdbx_strand_id
1 'polypeptide(L)'
;MAGDLVIEEGDLEVLRDRTRDLSGRLQSVTVATAGDYISSGVGGSELAGQGRGAGDTIDEAVIALTRDLDDFSQSVNDSINEYAATEDDAAVSFQQVRHDGPAMTMDDLLRMREEQ
;
A
#
# COMPACT_ATOMS: atom_id res chain seq x y z
N MET A 1 -27.03 -6.12 -9.86
CA MET A 1 -27.46 -6.43 -8.48
C MET A 1 -26.19 -6.78 -7.72
N ALA A 2 -25.72 -5.87 -6.85
CA ALA A 2 -24.68 -6.23 -5.90
C ALA A 2 -25.29 -7.30 -4.98
N GLY A 3 -24.61 -8.44 -4.83
CA GLY A 3 -25.01 -9.41 -3.81
C GLY A 3 -24.92 -8.71 -2.46
N ASP A 4 -25.97 -8.87 -1.65
CA ASP A 4 -25.99 -8.30 -0.30
C ASP A 4 -24.76 -8.80 0.46
N LEU A 5 -23.94 -7.87 0.94
CA LEU A 5 -22.70 -8.20 1.63
C LEU A 5 -23.06 -8.42 3.09
N VAL A 6 -23.05 -9.67 3.53
CA VAL A 6 -23.22 -10.01 4.94
C VAL A 6 -21.91 -9.70 5.66
N ILE A 7 -21.92 -8.69 6.53
CA ILE A 7 -20.80 -8.30 7.39
C ILE A 7 -21.20 -8.62 8.83
N GLU A 8 -20.41 -9.45 9.51
CA GLU A 8 -20.59 -9.80 10.91
C GLU A 8 -19.76 -8.90 11.84
N GLU A 9 -20.12 -8.83 13.12
CA GLU A 9 -19.35 -8.12 14.14
C GLU A 9 -17.91 -8.67 14.19
N GLY A 10 -16.91 -7.81 14.09
CA GLY A 10 -15.50 -8.20 14.06
C GLY A 10 -14.92 -8.40 12.65
N ASP A 11 -15.73 -8.52 11.60
CA ASP A 11 -15.22 -8.77 10.24
C ASP A 11 -14.38 -7.61 9.71
N LEU A 12 -14.79 -6.37 10.02
CA LEU A 12 -14.08 -5.18 9.58
C LEU A 12 -12.75 -5.01 10.31
N GLU A 13 -12.69 -5.34 11.61
CA GLU A 13 -11.47 -5.36 12.41
C GLU A 13 -10.49 -6.39 11.85
N VAL A 14 -10.97 -7.60 11.53
CA VAL A 14 -10.17 -8.65 10.90
C VAL A 14 -9.66 -8.20 9.53
N LEU A 15 -10.51 -7.52 8.73
CA LEU A 15 -10.12 -7.00 7.43
C LEU A 15 -9.05 -5.92 7.54
N ARG A 16 -9.22 -4.94 8.44
CA ARG A 16 -8.25 -3.88 8.73
C ARG A 16 -6.91 -4.48 9.15
N ASP A 17 -6.92 -5.35 10.16
CA ASP A 17 -5.69 -5.88 10.75
C ASP A 17 -4.92 -6.75 9.75
N ARG A 18 -5.62 -7.56 8.94
CA ARG A 18 -4.98 -8.36 7.87
C ARG A 18 -4.43 -7.51 6.74
N THR A 19 -5.13 -6.44 6.37
CA THR A 19 -4.66 -5.51 5.33
C THR A 19 -3.41 -4.78 5.81
N ARG A 20 -3.40 -4.33 7.07
CA ARG A 20 -2.25 -3.68 7.68
C ARG A 20 -1.05 -4.61 7.83
N ASP A 21 -1.27 -5.87 8.23
CA ASP A 21 -0.22 -6.90 8.26
C ASP A 21 0.37 -7.14 6.87
N LEU A 22 -0.48 -7.25 5.85
CA LEU A 22 -0.04 -7.44 4.48
C LEU A 22 0.78 -6.25 3.97
N SER A 23 0.34 -5.02 4.22
CA SER A 23 1.09 -3.80 3.91
C SER A 23 2.47 -3.82 4.58
N GLY A 24 2.53 -4.08 5.89
CA GLY A 24 3.80 -4.15 6.62
C GLY A 24 4.76 -5.23 6.12
N ARG A 25 4.24 -6.37 5.66
CA ARG A 25 5.06 -7.43 5.04
C ARG A 25 5.59 -7.01 3.68
N LEU A 26 4.80 -6.32 2.87
CA LEU A 26 5.20 -5.83 1.54
C LEU A 26 6.22 -4.69 1.60
N GLN A 27 6.22 -3.87 2.66
CA GLN A 27 7.26 -2.85 2.90
C GLN A 27 8.68 -3.42 2.89
N SER A 28 8.85 -4.68 3.29
CA SER A 28 10.15 -5.34 3.36
C SER A 28 10.64 -5.93 2.03
N VAL A 29 9.81 -5.90 0.98
CA VAL A 29 10.13 -6.47 -0.32
C VAL A 29 10.93 -5.46 -1.14
N THR A 30 12.16 -5.82 -1.48
CA THR A 30 13.02 -5.05 -2.39
C THR A 30 13.54 -5.97 -3.49
N VAL A 31 13.25 -5.61 -4.73
CA VAL A 31 13.54 -6.35 -5.96
C VAL A 31 14.64 -5.68 -6.76
N ALA A 32 14.92 -4.38 -6.57
CA ALA A 32 16.06 -3.72 -7.20
C ALA A 32 17.39 -4.44 -6.91
N THR A 33 17.56 -5.03 -5.71
CA THR A 33 18.75 -5.83 -5.38
C THR A 33 18.87 -7.08 -6.28
N ALA A 34 17.77 -7.74 -6.63
CA ALA A 34 17.78 -8.85 -7.58
C ALA A 34 18.05 -8.36 -9.02
N GLY A 35 17.53 -7.18 -9.38
CA GLY A 35 17.83 -6.50 -10.64
C GLY A 35 19.33 -6.20 -10.80
N ASP A 36 19.98 -5.73 -9.73
CA ASP A 36 21.43 -5.50 -9.68
C ASP A 36 22.24 -6.80 -9.82
N TYR A 37 21.81 -7.88 -9.17
CA TYR A 37 22.44 -9.21 -9.33
C TYR A 37 22.35 -9.70 -10.77
N ILE A 38 21.18 -9.61 -11.40
CA ILE A 38 21.00 -9.97 -12.81
C ILE A 38 21.92 -9.10 -13.67
N SER A 39 21.91 -7.79 -13.46
CA SER A 39 22.73 -6.82 -14.20
C SER A 39 24.23 -7.14 -14.14
N SER A 40 24.73 -7.49 -12.95
CA SER A 40 26.13 -7.88 -12.76
C SER A 40 26.51 -9.20 -13.43
N GLY A 41 25.57 -10.16 -13.53
CA GLY A 41 25.79 -11.47 -14.14
C GLY A 41 25.74 -11.47 -15.68
N VAL A 42 24.96 -10.59 -16.31
CA VAL A 42 24.84 -10.50 -17.78
C VAL A 42 25.82 -9.52 -18.45
N GLY A 43 26.71 -8.90 -17.68
CA GLY A 43 27.90 -8.21 -18.20
C GLY A 43 27.59 -7.05 -19.17
N GLY A 44 27.14 -5.91 -18.64
CA GLY A 44 27.14 -4.60 -19.33
C GLY A 44 26.34 -4.47 -20.63
N SER A 45 25.64 -5.53 -21.05
CA SER A 45 24.78 -5.54 -22.24
C SER A 45 23.47 -4.80 -21.99
N GLU A 46 22.70 -4.51 -23.04
CA GLU A 46 21.37 -3.89 -22.94
C GLU A 46 20.42 -4.64 -21.99
N LEU A 47 20.61 -5.96 -21.87
CA LEU A 47 19.90 -6.84 -20.93
C LEU A 47 20.22 -6.52 -19.46
N ALA A 48 21.43 -6.03 -19.15
CA ALA A 48 21.82 -5.61 -17.82
C ALA A 48 21.10 -4.32 -17.38
N GLY A 49 20.83 -3.41 -18.32
CA GLY A 49 20.00 -2.23 -18.10
C GLY A 49 18.52 -2.59 -17.92
N GLN A 50 18.00 -3.52 -18.73
CA GLN A 50 16.63 -4.01 -18.62
C GLN A 50 16.38 -4.74 -17.29
N GLY A 51 17.34 -5.55 -16.81
CA GLY A 51 17.23 -6.23 -15.52
C GLY A 51 17.16 -5.28 -14.33
N ARG A 52 17.97 -4.22 -14.32
CA ARG A 52 17.91 -3.16 -13.31
C ARG A 52 16.58 -2.40 -13.39
N GLY A 53 16.21 -1.93 -14.59
CA GLY A 53 14.96 -1.18 -14.79
C GLY A 53 13.70 -1.98 -14.44
N ALA A 54 13.69 -3.30 -14.68
CA ALA A 54 12.61 -4.17 -14.22
C ALA A 54 12.55 -4.26 -12.69
N GLY A 55 13.71 -4.32 -12.02
CA GLY A 55 13.79 -4.29 -10.56
C GLY A 55 13.22 -2.99 -9.98
N ASP A 56 13.64 -1.85 -10.53
CA ASP A 56 13.16 -0.52 -10.12
C ASP A 56 11.64 -0.38 -10.32
N THR A 57 11.12 -0.84 -11.47
CA THR A 57 9.68 -0.81 -11.78
C THR A 57 8.87 -1.67 -10.80
N ILE A 58 9.40 -2.83 -10.41
CA ILE A 58 8.72 -3.72 -9.44
C ILE A 58 8.74 -3.06 -8.06
N ASP A 59 9.84 -2.44 -7.65
CA ASP A 59 9.92 -1.73 -6.37
C ASP A 59 8.92 -0.57 -6.29
N GLU A 60 8.81 0.25 -7.34
CA GLU A 60 7.80 1.31 -7.41
C GLU A 60 6.37 0.75 -7.29
N ALA A 61 6.07 -0.35 -7.98
CA ALA A 61 4.75 -0.98 -7.91
C ALA A 61 4.44 -1.56 -6.51
N VAL A 62 5.44 -2.16 -5.84
CA VAL A 62 5.31 -2.70 -4.48
C VAL A 62 5.13 -1.57 -3.46
N ILE A 63 5.86 -0.46 -3.61
CA ILE A 63 5.68 0.74 -2.76
C ILE A 63 4.27 1.30 -2.92
N ALA A 64 3.80 1.46 -4.16
CA ALA A 64 2.45 1.95 -4.44
C ALA A 64 1.38 1.03 -3.83
N LEU A 65 1.49 -0.29 -4.03
CA LEU A 65 0.55 -1.26 -3.47
C LEU A 65 0.53 -1.23 -1.94
N THR A 66 1.70 -1.16 -1.32
CA THR A 66 1.83 -1.06 0.14
C THR A 66 1.06 0.12 0.70
N ARG A 67 1.15 1.26 0.01
CA ARG A 67 0.47 2.49 0.38
C ARG A 67 -1.04 2.40 0.18
N ASP A 68 -1.48 1.88 -0.97
CA ASP A 68 -2.90 1.67 -1.24
C ASP A 68 -3.55 0.73 -0.21
N LEU A 69 -2.81 -0.28 0.26
CA LEU A 69 -3.27 -1.17 1.33
C LEU A 69 -3.33 -0.48 2.69
N ASP A 70 -2.37 0.38 3.02
CA ASP A 70 -2.42 1.14 4.27
C ASP A 70 -3.60 2.13 4.27
N ASP A 71 -3.79 2.87 3.17
CA ASP A 71 -4.94 3.75 2.93
C ASP A 71 -6.27 2.97 3.05
N PHE A 72 -6.36 1.78 2.43
CA PHE A 72 -7.55 0.94 2.54
C PHE A 72 -7.82 0.50 3.99
N SER A 73 -6.78 0.10 4.73
CA SER A 73 -6.89 -0.26 6.16
C SER A 73 -7.41 0.93 6.99
N GLN A 74 -6.91 2.14 6.74
CA GLN A 74 -7.38 3.36 7.42
C GLN A 74 -8.85 3.64 7.09
N SER A 75 -9.27 3.49 5.84
CA SER A 75 -10.66 3.68 5.43
C SER A 75 -11.61 2.65 6.08
N VAL A 76 -11.18 1.40 6.25
CA VAL A 76 -11.94 0.40 7.02
C VAL A 76 -12.04 0.79 8.50
N ASN A 77 -10.95 1.31 9.08
CA ASN A 77 -10.95 1.80 10.46
C ASN A 77 -11.92 2.96 10.67
N ASP A 78 -12.01 3.87 9.69
CA ASP A 78 -12.94 4.98 9.72
C ASP A 78 -14.39 4.49 9.63
N SER A 79 -14.70 3.51 8.78
CA SER A 79 -16.03 2.87 8.75
C SER A 79 -16.40 2.19 10.08
N ILE A 80 -15.44 1.56 10.79
CA ILE A 80 -15.68 1.00 12.12
C ILE A 80 -16.03 2.11 13.13
N ASN A 81 -15.27 3.21 13.11
CA ASN A 81 -15.51 4.33 14.03
C ASN A 81 -16.83 5.04 13.74
N GLU A 82 -17.20 5.20 12.47
CA GLU A 82 -18.50 5.75 12.07
C GLU A 82 -19.63 4.85 12.56
N TYR A 83 -19.55 3.54 12.35
CA TYR A 83 -20.56 2.60 12.86
C TYR A 83 -20.72 2.66 14.37
N ALA A 84 -19.61 2.67 15.12
CA ALA A 84 -19.63 2.81 16.58
C ALA A 84 -20.23 4.16 17.04
N ALA A 85 -20.10 5.22 16.25
CA ALA A 85 -20.68 6.53 16.53
C ALA A 85 -22.17 6.63 16.16
N THR A 86 -22.64 5.77 15.26
CA THR A 86 -24.02 5.74 14.76
C THR A 86 -24.73 4.43 15.10
N GLU A 87 -24.53 3.86 16.29
CA GLU A 87 -25.09 2.57 16.77
C GLU A 87 -26.62 2.35 16.48
N ASP A 88 -27.36 3.40 16.11
CA ASP A 88 -28.80 3.40 15.77
C ASP A 88 -29.08 3.36 14.24
N ASP A 89 -28.06 3.44 13.37
CA ASP A 89 -28.19 3.47 11.91
C ASP A 89 -27.82 2.10 11.30
N ALA A 90 -28.81 1.39 10.80
CA ALA A 90 -28.68 0.00 10.33
C ALA A 90 -27.94 -0.15 8.98
N ALA A 91 -27.39 0.94 8.44
CA ALA A 91 -26.77 0.99 7.13
C ALA A 91 -25.27 1.28 7.24
N VAL A 92 -24.44 0.26 7.08
CA VAL A 92 -22.99 0.42 6.92
C VAL A 92 -22.71 0.80 5.46
N SER A 93 -22.20 2.01 5.22
CA SER A 93 -21.64 2.38 3.92
C SER A 93 -20.12 2.43 4.00
N PHE A 94 -19.44 1.58 3.24
CA PHE A 94 -18.00 1.70 3.07
C PHE A 94 -17.68 2.78 2.04
N GLN A 95 -16.92 3.79 2.43
CA GLN A 95 -16.41 4.81 1.51
C GLN A 95 -14.89 4.80 1.54
N GLN A 96 -14.28 4.42 0.41
CA GLN A 96 -12.84 4.52 0.25
C GLN A 96 -12.43 6.00 0.25
N VAL A 97 -11.78 6.44 1.32
CA VAL A 97 -11.19 7.77 1.42
C VAL A 97 -9.67 7.64 1.23
N ARG A 98 -9.06 8.54 0.47
CA ARG A 98 -7.59 8.63 0.42
C ARG A 98 -7.12 9.32 1.70
N HIS A 99 -6.36 8.59 2.53
CA HIS A 99 -5.85 9.14 3.78
C HIS A 99 -4.46 9.76 3.59
N ASP A 100 -3.68 9.25 2.65
CA ASP A 100 -2.42 9.88 2.28
C ASP A 100 -2.59 11.02 1.26
N GLY A 101 -2.03 12.18 1.60
CA GLY A 101 -1.64 13.20 0.61
C GLY A 101 -0.65 12.63 -0.42
N PRO A 102 -0.44 13.25 -1.60
CA PRO A 102 0.33 12.67 -2.72
C PRO A 102 1.65 12.04 -2.26
N ALA A 103 2.09 10.96 -2.94
CA ALA A 103 3.30 10.22 -2.59
C ALA A 103 4.44 11.23 -2.39
N MET A 104 5.10 11.19 -1.23
CA MET A 104 6.34 11.95 -1.08
C MET A 104 7.29 11.48 -2.17
N THR A 105 7.58 12.37 -3.10
CA THR A 105 8.59 12.14 -4.11
C THR A 105 9.97 12.13 -3.45
N MET A 106 10.97 11.59 -4.14
CA MET A 106 12.36 11.68 -3.66
C MET A 106 12.77 13.14 -3.43
N ASP A 107 12.19 14.09 -4.18
CA ASP A 107 12.38 15.52 -4.00
C ASP A 107 11.74 16.05 -2.71
N ASP A 108 10.61 15.48 -2.28
CA ASP A 108 9.99 15.83 -1.00
C ASP A 108 10.84 15.33 0.18
N LEU A 109 11.40 14.11 0.06
CA LEU A 109 12.31 13.54 1.07
C LEU A 109 13.63 14.32 1.18
N LEU A 110 14.17 14.79 0.05
CA LEU A 110 15.37 15.64 0.03
C LEU A 110 15.10 17.00 0.68
N ARG A 111 13.95 17.61 0.41
CA ARG A 111 13.55 18.90 1.01
C ARG A 111 13.44 18.82 2.54
N MET A 112 12.87 17.74 3.07
CA MET A 112 12.77 17.52 4.53
C MET A 112 14.12 17.26 5.22
N ARG A 113 15.16 16.89 4.47
CA ARG A 113 16.53 16.78 4.98
C ARG A 113 17.22 18.14 5.05
N GLU A 114 16.85 19.08 4.18
CA GLU A 114 17.41 20.44 4.15
C GLU A 114 16.75 21.38 5.18
N GLU A 115 15.55 21.03 5.65
CA GLU A 115 14.81 21.78 6.68
C GLU A 115 15.09 21.33 8.13
N GLN A 116 16.05 20.41 8.33
CA GLN A 116 16.57 19.97 9.64
C GLN A 116 17.94 20.58 9.96
#